data_AF-A0A286SCU7-F1
#
_entry.id   AF-A0A286SCU7-F1
#
_cell.length_a   1.000
_cell.length_b   1.000
_cell.length_c   1.000
_cell.angle_alpha   90.00
_cell.angle_beta   90.00
_cell.angle_gamma   90.00
#
_symmetry.space_group_name_H-M   'P 1'
#
loop_
_entity.id
_entity.type
_entity.pdbx_description
1 polymer ?
#
loop_
_entity_poly.entity_id
_entity_poly.type
_entity_poly.pdbx_seq_one_letter_code
_entity_poly.pdbx_strand_id
1 'polypeptide(L)'
;IVRGRDMFKRTDKDYVENGLKKVFKKIYNKLGTQEKNYYNNTGNNVNYAKLREDWWMANRDQVWKAITCKAPQKANYFRKGSDGSDVFTSQGYCGRKELTVPTYLDYVPQFLRWFDEWAEEFCRKRNIKLKNVKDACRDEEKGKYCSLNGFDCTKTIWKKGIFGRGNGCTDCSFKCFPYEIWLKNQREAFRKQKEKYAKEIEAYASNKDKTGSNINNKYYEEFYKNLKEGKYETANEFIKLLNEGRYCKEQLPGEEVINFTKADEKGTFSRSQYCQVCPDCGVVCSSERCNKKDDLDGNCGNKETYKPPSGVKPIDINVIYSGNEQGDISKKLSEFCRDEKKINSKNIETWKCYYESTYNNACKMLKKNANHTPEVKITKFHNFLELWVIYLL
;
A
#
# COMPACT_ATOMS: atom_id res chain seq x y z
N ILE A 1 5.22 -19.75 -18.02
CA ILE A 1 5.82 -21.07 -17.69
C ILE A 1 6.15 -21.90 -18.93
N VAL A 2 5.18 -22.51 -19.63
CA VAL A 2 5.43 -23.43 -20.79
C VAL A 2 6.44 -22.88 -21.81
N ARG A 3 6.29 -21.60 -22.14
CA ARG A 3 7.12 -20.88 -23.11
C ARG A 3 8.54 -20.54 -22.64
N GLY A 4 8.90 -20.85 -21.40
CA GLY A 4 10.18 -20.43 -20.79
C GLY A 4 10.28 -18.92 -20.53
N ARG A 5 9.17 -18.18 -20.60
CA ARG A 5 9.09 -16.72 -20.38
C ARG A 5 8.70 -16.32 -18.95
N ASP A 6 8.63 -17.29 -18.05
CA ASP A 6 8.25 -17.02 -16.66
C ASP A 6 9.43 -16.45 -15.89
N MET A 7 9.21 -15.38 -15.14
CA MET A 7 10.23 -14.72 -14.32
C MET A 7 10.25 -15.23 -12.88
N PHE A 8 9.27 -16.02 -12.45
CA PHE A 8 9.18 -16.47 -11.06
C PHE A 8 10.06 -17.71 -10.84
N LYS A 9 11.21 -17.51 -10.20
CA LYS A 9 12.12 -18.59 -9.82
C LYS A 9 11.88 -19.00 -8.37
N ARG A 10 11.06 -20.04 -8.15
CA ARG A 10 10.74 -20.55 -6.80
C ARG A 10 11.96 -21.09 -6.05
N THR A 11 12.87 -21.77 -6.75
CA THR A 11 14.05 -22.43 -6.20
C THR A 11 15.19 -22.39 -7.22
N ASP A 12 16.44 -22.45 -6.77
CA ASP A 12 17.58 -22.45 -7.69
C ASP A 12 17.66 -23.65 -8.64
N LYS A 13 17.03 -24.77 -8.26
CA LYS A 13 17.01 -26.01 -9.05
C LYS A 13 16.07 -25.98 -10.26
N ASP A 14 15.14 -25.02 -10.30
CA ASP A 14 14.18 -24.78 -11.39
C ASP A 14 13.65 -26.05 -12.10
N TYR A 15 13.05 -26.95 -11.30
CA TYR A 15 12.64 -28.28 -11.77
C TYR A 15 11.64 -28.24 -12.93
N VAL A 16 10.73 -27.25 -12.93
CA VAL A 16 9.69 -27.12 -13.97
C VAL A 16 10.33 -26.76 -15.31
N GLU A 17 11.16 -25.73 -15.35
CA GLU A 17 11.83 -25.32 -16.60
C GLU A 17 12.78 -26.41 -17.10
N ASN A 18 13.52 -27.06 -16.20
CA ASN A 18 14.41 -28.18 -16.56
C ASN A 18 13.63 -29.39 -17.10
N GLY A 19 12.47 -29.69 -16.53
CA GLY A 19 11.55 -30.71 -17.05
C GLY A 19 11.03 -30.35 -18.45
N LEU A 20 10.56 -29.12 -18.63
CA LEU A 20 10.09 -28.62 -19.92
C LEU A 20 11.19 -28.68 -20.98
N LYS A 21 12.45 -28.34 -20.65
CA LYS A 21 13.59 -28.46 -21.58
C LYS A 21 13.76 -29.88 -22.09
N LYS A 22 13.68 -30.88 -21.19
CA LYS A 22 13.75 -32.30 -21.56
C LYS A 22 12.58 -32.73 -22.44
N VAL A 23 11.35 -32.28 -22.13
CA VAL A 23 10.15 -32.59 -22.93
C VAL A 23 10.26 -32.01 -24.33
N PHE A 24 10.57 -30.72 -24.48
CA PHE A 24 10.69 -30.08 -25.78
C PHE A 24 11.85 -30.61 -26.62
N LYS A 25 12.94 -31.07 -25.98
CA LYS A 25 14.00 -31.83 -26.67
C LYS A 25 13.46 -33.13 -27.29
N LYS A 26 12.65 -33.89 -26.54
CA LYS A 26 12.01 -35.11 -27.07
C LYS A 26 11.00 -34.81 -28.18
N ILE A 27 10.20 -33.75 -28.05
CA ILE A 27 9.26 -33.30 -29.09
C ILE A 27 10.03 -32.98 -30.37
N TYR A 28 11.05 -32.12 -30.29
CA TYR A 28 11.88 -31.76 -31.45
C TYR A 28 12.49 -32.98 -32.13
N ASN A 29 13.04 -33.93 -31.37
CA ASN A 29 13.64 -35.14 -31.94
C ASN A 29 12.65 -36.01 -32.74
N LYS A 30 11.36 -35.97 -32.40
CA LYS A 30 10.28 -36.70 -33.09
C LYS A 30 9.70 -35.96 -34.30
N LEU A 31 10.05 -34.70 -34.53
CA LEU A 31 9.62 -33.95 -35.70
C LEU A 31 10.25 -34.51 -36.99
N GLY A 32 9.55 -34.34 -38.12
CA GLY A 32 10.08 -34.63 -39.45
C GLY A 32 11.19 -33.66 -39.85
N THR A 33 11.84 -33.95 -40.99
CA THR A 33 13.00 -33.16 -41.45
C THR A 33 12.61 -31.72 -41.77
N GLN A 34 11.46 -31.51 -42.42
CA GLN A 34 10.99 -30.18 -42.80
C GLN A 34 10.67 -29.31 -41.58
N GLU A 35 9.99 -29.88 -40.58
CA GLU A 35 9.65 -29.17 -39.34
C GLU A 35 10.90 -28.87 -38.51
N LYS A 36 11.86 -29.81 -38.44
CA LYS A 36 13.15 -29.56 -37.79
C LYS A 36 13.87 -28.37 -38.41
N ASN A 37 13.92 -28.31 -39.74
CA ASN A 37 14.53 -27.19 -40.47
C ASN A 37 13.84 -25.86 -40.15
N TYR A 38 12.50 -25.85 -40.01
CA TYR A 38 11.75 -24.66 -39.61
C TYR A 38 12.11 -24.14 -38.21
N TYR A 39 12.50 -25.02 -37.30
CA TYR A 39 12.89 -24.70 -35.92
C TYR A 39 14.40 -24.56 -35.71
N ASN A 40 15.22 -24.65 -36.75
CA ASN A 40 16.67 -24.43 -36.64
C ASN A 40 17.01 -22.95 -36.92
N ASN A 41 17.94 -22.42 -36.16
CA ASN A 41 18.57 -21.12 -36.38
C ASN A 41 19.76 -21.25 -37.34
N THR A 42 20.33 -20.10 -37.74
CA THR A 42 21.61 -20.01 -38.43
C THR A 42 22.68 -20.80 -37.67
N GLY A 43 23.38 -21.71 -38.36
CA GLY A 43 24.37 -22.60 -37.74
C GLY A 43 23.80 -23.91 -37.16
N ASN A 44 22.61 -24.34 -37.57
CA ASN A 44 21.98 -25.63 -37.19
C ASN A 44 21.68 -25.79 -35.69
N ASN A 45 21.60 -24.70 -34.94
CA ASN A 45 21.19 -24.72 -33.53
C ASN A 45 19.67 -24.70 -33.40
N VAL A 46 19.11 -25.58 -32.56
CA VAL A 46 17.65 -25.68 -32.36
C VAL A 46 17.10 -24.45 -31.63
N ASN A 47 16.10 -23.81 -32.22
CA ASN A 47 15.34 -22.72 -31.62
C ASN A 47 14.16 -23.26 -30.79
N TYR A 48 14.47 -23.79 -29.60
CA TYR A 48 13.46 -24.31 -28.68
C TYR A 48 12.41 -23.28 -28.26
N ALA A 49 12.74 -21.99 -28.32
CA ALA A 49 11.77 -20.95 -28.03
C ALA A 49 10.67 -20.84 -29.07
N LYS A 50 11.06 -20.77 -30.34
CA LYS A 50 10.10 -20.74 -31.45
C LYS A 50 9.18 -21.97 -31.38
N LEU A 51 9.75 -23.14 -31.13
CA LEU A 51 8.98 -24.38 -30.93
C LEU A 51 7.99 -24.29 -29.76
N ARG A 52 8.41 -23.71 -28.63
CA ARG A 52 7.54 -23.54 -27.45
C ARG A 52 6.44 -22.49 -27.65
N GLU A 53 6.71 -21.42 -28.39
CA GLU A 53 5.69 -20.42 -28.76
C GLU A 53 4.62 -21.02 -29.67
N ASP A 54 5.04 -21.73 -30.72
CA ASP A 54 4.11 -22.36 -31.66
C ASP A 54 3.31 -23.46 -30.97
N TRP A 55 3.94 -24.25 -30.10
CA TRP A 55 3.23 -25.23 -29.28
C TRP A 55 2.17 -24.56 -28.41
N TRP A 56 2.46 -23.42 -27.79
CA TRP A 56 1.47 -22.68 -27.01
C TRP A 56 0.32 -22.19 -27.89
N MET A 57 0.63 -21.58 -29.03
CA MET A 57 -0.37 -21.09 -29.98
C MET A 57 -1.31 -22.21 -30.47
N ALA A 58 -0.77 -23.39 -30.74
CA ALA A 58 -1.53 -24.55 -31.22
C ALA A 58 -2.38 -25.23 -30.13
N ASN A 59 -2.08 -25.04 -28.84
CA ASN A 59 -2.71 -25.78 -27.74
C ASN A 59 -3.44 -24.89 -26.71
N ARG A 60 -3.35 -23.56 -26.81
CA ARG A 60 -3.93 -22.63 -25.81
C ARG A 60 -5.44 -22.77 -25.65
N ASP A 61 -6.18 -23.16 -26.68
CA ASP A 61 -7.63 -23.41 -26.61
C ASP A 61 -7.95 -24.62 -25.72
N GLN A 62 -7.18 -25.70 -25.83
CA GLN A 62 -7.32 -26.89 -25.00
C GLN A 62 -6.94 -26.60 -23.55
N VAL A 63 -5.88 -25.82 -23.34
CA VAL A 63 -5.49 -25.35 -22.00
C VAL A 63 -6.59 -24.48 -21.38
N TRP A 64 -7.21 -23.58 -22.15
CA TRP A 64 -8.34 -22.77 -21.68
C TRP A 64 -9.53 -23.63 -21.27
N LYS A 65 -9.90 -24.63 -22.08
CA LYS A 65 -10.97 -25.59 -21.76
C LYS A 65 -10.71 -26.32 -20.44
N ALA A 66 -9.47 -26.70 -20.19
CA ALA A 66 -9.06 -27.36 -18.94
C ALA A 66 -9.12 -26.40 -17.73
N ILE A 67 -8.59 -25.18 -17.84
CA ILE A 67 -8.58 -24.20 -16.73
C ILE A 67 -10.01 -23.78 -16.36
N THR A 68 -10.88 -23.64 -17.35
CA THR A 68 -12.30 -23.28 -17.15
C THR A 68 -13.20 -24.46 -16.84
N CYS A 69 -12.65 -25.67 -16.63
CA CYS A 69 -13.43 -26.89 -16.41
C CYS A 69 -14.40 -26.78 -15.21
N LYS A 70 -14.01 -26.08 -14.15
CA LYS A 70 -14.85 -25.82 -12.96
C LYS A 70 -15.36 -24.38 -12.84
N ALA A 71 -15.26 -23.58 -13.91
CA ALA A 71 -15.83 -22.23 -13.90
C ALA A 71 -17.35 -22.30 -13.66
N PRO A 72 -17.94 -21.43 -12.84
CA PRO A 72 -19.40 -21.39 -12.68
C PRO A 72 -20.11 -21.09 -13.99
N GLN A 73 -21.31 -21.64 -14.19
CA GLN A 73 -22.11 -21.38 -15.40
C GLN A 73 -22.36 -19.89 -15.62
N LYS A 74 -22.58 -19.11 -14.56
CA LYS A 74 -22.85 -17.67 -14.65
C LYS A 74 -21.60 -16.80 -14.81
N ALA A 75 -20.40 -17.38 -14.80
CA ALA A 75 -19.16 -16.64 -14.98
C ALA A 75 -18.89 -16.42 -16.47
N ASN A 76 -18.69 -15.17 -16.86
CA ASN A 76 -18.33 -14.75 -18.22
C ASN A 76 -17.06 -13.90 -18.19
N TYR A 77 -16.28 -13.95 -19.28
CA TYR A 77 -15.12 -13.08 -19.46
C TYR A 77 -15.55 -11.81 -20.20
N PHE A 78 -15.12 -10.64 -19.72
CA PHE A 78 -15.47 -9.34 -20.28
C PHE A 78 -14.21 -8.54 -20.57
N ARG A 79 -14.20 -7.80 -21.68
CA ARG A 79 -13.20 -6.79 -22.02
C ARG A 79 -13.82 -5.71 -22.89
N LYS A 80 -13.15 -4.57 -23.01
CA LYS A 80 -13.53 -3.53 -23.98
C LYS A 80 -12.68 -3.62 -25.25
N GLY A 81 -13.30 -3.38 -26.40
CA GLY A 81 -12.61 -3.10 -27.65
C GLY A 81 -12.00 -1.70 -27.66
N SER A 82 -11.08 -1.44 -28.59
CA SER A 82 -10.45 -0.12 -28.74
C SER A 82 -11.44 0.98 -29.11
N ASP A 83 -12.58 0.61 -29.71
CA ASP A 83 -13.72 1.47 -30.03
C ASP A 83 -14.68 1.69 -28.85
N GLY A 84 -14.40 1.08 -27.69
CA GLY A 84 -15.23 1.15 -26.49
C GLY A 84 -16.35 0.11 -26.44
N SER A 85 -16.49 -0.75 -27.46
CA SER A 85 -17.49 -1.82 -27.48
C SER A 85 -17.23 -2.87 -26.40
N ASP A 86 -18.30 -3.42 -25.81
CA ASP A 86 -18.17 -4.51 -24.85
C ASP A 86 -18.03 -5.84 -25.60
N VAL A 87 -16.96 -6.58 -25.29
CA VAL A 87 -16.71 -7.92 -25.80
C VAL A 87 -16.78 -8.90 -24.66
N PHE A 88 -17.66 -9.89 -24.77
CA PHE A 88 -17.91 -10.84 -23.69
C PHE A 88 -18.23 -12.25 -24.19
N THR A 89 -17.96 -13.23 -23.34
CA THR A 89 -18.42 -14.61 -23.55
C THR A 89 -19.91 -14.71 -23.24
N SER A 90 -20.68 -15.42 -24.06
CA SER A 90 -22.15 -15.54 -23.92
C SER A 90 -22.59 -16.91 -23.41
N GLN A 91 -21.73 -17.93 -23.48
CA GLN A 91 -22.11 -19.32 -23.14
C GLN A 91 -21.82 -19.71 -21.68
N GLY A 92 -21.40 -18.76 -20.84
CA GLY A 92 -21.01 -19.05 -19.46
C GLY A 92 -19.69 -19.80 -19.36
N TYR A 93 -19.37 -20.30 -18.15
CA TYR A 93 -18.14 -21.07 -17.89
C TYR A 93 -16.87 -20.37 -18.40
N CYS A 94 -16.83 -19.03 -18.37
CA CYS A 94 -15.76 -18.21 -18.94
C CYS A 94 -15.46 -18.52 -20.42
N GLY A 95 -16.47 -18.85 -21.23
CA GLY A 95 -16.32 -19.13 -22.66
C GLY A 95 -15.75 -20.50 -22.98
N ARG A 96 -15.78 -21.47 -22.04
CA ARG A 96 -15.23 -22.83 -22.24
C ARG A 96 -15.68 -23.52 -23.54
N LYS A 97 -16.94 -23.31 -23.93
CA LYS A 97 -17.57 -23.94 -25.10
C LYS A 97 -17.53 -23.07 -26.36
N GLU A 98 -16.95 -21.87 -26.27
CA GLU A 98 -16.84 -20.98 -27.41
C GLU A 98 -15.68 -21.37 -28.34
N LEU A 99 -15.74 -20.93 -29.59
CA LEU A 99 -14.77 -21.27 -30.62
C LEU A 99 -13.39 -20.68 -30.34
N THR A 100 -13.34 -19.50 -29.71
CA THR A 100 -12.11 -18.75 -29.48
C THR A 100 -11.88 -18.52 -27.99
N VAL A 101 -10.62 -18.51 -27.56
CA VAL A 101 -10.25 -18.12 -26.21
C VAL A 101 -10.50 -16.61 -26.05
N PRO A 102 -11.30 -16.17 -25.05
CA PRO A 102 -11.79 -14.79 -24.98
C PRO A 102 -10.74 -13.78 -24.50
N THR A 103 -9.59 -14.27 -24.02
CA THR A 103 -8.48 -13.46 -23.51
C THR A 103 -7.24 -13.55 -24.39
N TYR A 104 -6.47 -12.47 -24.40
CA TYR A 104 -5.14 -12.37 -25.02
C TYR A 104 -4.07 -12.01 -23.99
N LEU A 105 -4.38 -12.15 -22.69
CA LEU A 105 -3.43 -11.87 -21.61
C LEU A 105 -2.17 -12.74 -21.74
N ASP A 106 -2.27 -13.95 -22.27
CA ASP A 106 -1.11 -14.81 -22.54
C ASP A 106 -0.14 -14.21 -23.57
N TYR A 107 -0.56 -13.22 -24.35
CA TYR A 107 0.34 -12.46 -25.19
C TYR A 107 0.95 -11.28 -24.42
N VAL A 108 0.22 -10.54 -23.58
CA VAL A 108 0.79 -9.41 -22.79
C VAL A 108 2.09 -9.75 -22.02
N PRO A 109 3.12 -8.88 -21.97
CA PRO A 109 4.31 -9.11 -21.15
C PRO A 109 3.99 -9.40 -19.67
N GLN A 110 4.69 -10.37 -19.07
CA GLN A 110 4.39 -10.83 -17.70
C GLN A 110 4.47 -9.72 -16.65
N PHE A 111 5.45 -8.83 -16.76
CA PHE A 111 5.58 -7.70 -15.84
C PHE A 111 4.32 -6.82 -15.82
N LEU A 112 3.78 -6.46 -17.00
CA LEU A 112 2.59 -5.62 -17.09
C LEU A 112 1.35 -6.31 -16.51
N ARG A 113 1.18 -7.62 -16.77
CA ARG A 113 0.11 -8.40 -16.14
C ARG A 113 0.21 -8.40 -14.62
N TRP A 114 1.41 -8.60 -14.08
CA TRP A 114 1.63 -8.58 -12.64
C TRP A 114 1.42 -7.20 -12.03
N PHE A 115 1.74 -6.13 -12.76
CA PHE A 115 1.52 -4.77 -12.26
C PHE A 115 0.03 -4.42 -12.23
N ASP A 116 -0.72 -4.79 -13.27
CA ASP A 116 -2.17 -4.69 -13.32
C ASP A 116 -2.84 -5.53 -12.20
N GLU A 117 -2.44 -6.81 -12.06
CA GLU A 117 -2.93 -7.69 -11.00
C GLU A 117 -2.59 -7.16 -9.60
N TRP A 118 -1.39 -6.63 -9.40
CA TRP A 118 -0.97 -6.02 -8.14
C TRP A 118 -1.86 -4.82 -7.79
N ALA A 119 -2.17 -3.95 -8.77
CA ALA A 119 -2.99 -2.77 -8.54
C ALA A 119 -4.43 -3.14 -8.15
N GLU A 120 -5.06 -4.06 -8.90
CA GLU A 120 -6.40 -4.56 -8.59
C GLU A 120 -6.46 -5.25 -7.21
N GLU A 121 -5.49 -6.11 -6.90
CA GLU A 121 -5.42 -6.78 -5.60
C GLU A 121 -5.13 -5.80 -4.45
N PHE A 122 -4.31 -4.77 -4.69
CA PHE A 122 -4.08 -3.69 -3.74
C PHE A 122 -5.39 -2.97 -3.44
N CYS A 123 -6.12 -2.53 -4.46
CA CYS A 123 -7.37 -1.79 -4.31
C CYS A 123 -8.41 -2.62 -3.54
N ARG A 124 -8.62 -3.87 -3.94
CA ARG A 124 -9.53 -4.80 -3.27
C ARG A 124 -9.15 -5.04 -1.80
N LYS A 125 -7.88 -5.33 -1.52
CA LYS A 125 -7.40 -5.59 -0.14
C LYS A 125 -7.39 -4.34 0.72
N ARG A 126 -7.09 -3.17 0.14
CA ARG A 126 -7.16 -1.87 0.83
C ARG A 126 -8.59 -1.66 1.34
N ASN A 127 -9.59 -1.88 0.48
CA ASN A 127 -10.99 -1.70 0.86
C ASN A 127 -11.42 -2.63 2.00
N ILE A 128 -11.05 -3.92 1.93
CA ILE A 128 -11.33 -4.90 3.01
C ILE A 128 -10.64 -4.48 4.32
N LYS A 129 -9.36 -4.09 4.25
CA LYS A 129 -8.61 -3.68 5.45
C LYS A 129 -9.15 -2.39 6.05
N LEU A 130 -9.52 -1.42 5.23
CA LEU A 130 -10.12 -0.16 5.67
C LEU A 130 -11.47 -0.39 6.33
N LYS A 131 -12.31 -1.29 5.81
CA LYS A 131 -13.56 -1.66 6.48
C LYS A 131 -13.30 -2.21 7.88
N ASN A 132 -12.36 -3.14 8.01
CA ASN A 132 -12.00 -3.69 9.33
C ASN A 132 -11.44 -2.62 10.30
N VAL A 133 -10.65 -1.68 9.79
CA VAL A 133 -10.16 -0.54 10.57
C VAL A 133 -11.32 0.36 10.99
N LYS A 134 -12.23 0.71 10.06
CA LYS A 134 -13.39 1.55 10.33
C LYS A 134 -14.24 0.94 11.45
N ASP A 135 -14.63 -0.33 11.31
CA ASP A 135 -15.48 -1.03 12.28
C ASP A 135 -14.82 -1.09 13.67
N ALA A 136 -13.49 -1.24 13.73
CA ALA A 136 -12.74 -1.22 14.98
C ALA A 136 -12.60 0.19 15.60
N CYS A 137 -12.57 1.25 14.78
CA CYS A 137 -12.21 2.60 15.20
C CYS A 137 -13.39 3.58 15.30
N ARG A 138 -14.49 3.36 14.58
CA ARG A 138 -15.64 4.27 14.49
C ARG A 138 -16.94 3.49 14.56
N ASP A 139 -17.84 3.94 15.44
CA ASP A 139 -19.24 3.54 15.50
C ASP A 139 -20.00 4.72 16.10
N GLU A 140 -20.36 5.70 15.25
CA GLU A 140 -20.88 7.00 15.68
C GLU A 140 -22.23 6.88 16.40
N GLU A 141 -23.08 5.94 15.97
CA GLU A 141 -24.35 5.62 16.63
C GLU A 141 -24.16 5.15 18.07
N LYS A 142 -23.06 4.43 18.34
CA LYS A 142 -22.67 4.01 19.71
C LYS A 142 -21.70 4.96 20.40
N GLY A 143 -21.50 6.15 19.84
CA GLY A 143 -20.57 7.16 20.38
C GLY A 143 -19.11 6.69 20.43
N LYS A 144 -18.70 5.79 19.53
CA LYS A 144 -17.33 5.27 19.46
C LYS A 144 -16.50 6.06 18.46
N TYR A 145 -15.47 6.72 18.96
CA TYR A 145 -14.48 7.42 18.15
C TYR A 145 -13.09 7.18 18.75
N CYS A 146 -12.31 6.32 18.11
CA CYS A 146 -11.00 5.90 18.62
C CYS A 146 -9.82 6.52 17.85
N SER A 147 -8.65 6.56 18.47
CA SER A 147 -7.41 6.87 17.77
C SER A 147 -6.58 5.63 17.48
N LEU A 148 -5.60 5.78 16.58
CA LEU A 148 -4.61 4.74 16.27
C LEU A 148 -3.82 4.26 17.50
N ASN A 149 -3.69 5.11 18.52
CA ASN A 149 -2.99 4.80 19.77
C ASN A 149 -3.92 4.11 20.79
N GLY A 150 -5.14 3.77 20.39
CA GLY A 150 -6.11 3.07 21.22
C GLY A 150 -6.84 3.95 22.24
N PHE A 151 -6.76 5.27 22.10
CA PHE A 151 -7.52 6.20 22.94
C PHE A 151 -8.94 6.42 22.44
N ASP A 152 -9.87 6.59 23.38
CA ASP A 152 -11.23 7.03 23.16
C ASP A 152 -11.26 8.56 23.07
N CYS A 153 -11.52 9.08 21.88
CA CYS A 153 -11.51 10.50 21.58
C CYS A 153 -12.72 11.26 22.13
N THR A 154 -13.74 10.57 22.65
CA THR A 154 -14.83 11.21 23.40
C THR A 154 -14.36 11.67 24.78
N LYS A 155 -13.32 10.99 25.32
CA LYS A 155 -12.74 11.24 26.64
C LYS A 155 -11.35 11.87 26.58
N THR A 156 -10.67 11.75 25.45
CA THR A 156 -9.30 12.26 25.25
C THR A 156 -9.32 13.71 24.80
N ILE A 157 -8.54 14.55 25.48
CA ILE A 157 -8.31 15.96 25.15
C ILE A 157 -6.79 16.19 25.15
N TRP A 158 -6.17 16.04 23.98
CA TRP A 158 -4.72 16.13 23.80
C TRP A 158 -4.12 17.45 24.30
N LYS A 159 -4.76 18.59 24.01
CA LYS A 159 -4.26 19.91 24.47
C LYS A 159 -4.28 20.06 26.00
N LYS A 160 -5.15 19.33 26.69
CA LYS A 160 -5.19 19.29 28.17
C LYS A 160 -4.36 18.16 28.77
N GLY A 161 -3.77 17.30 27.96
CA GLY A 161 -3.07 16.10 28.41
C GLY A 161 -3.99 15.06 29.06
N ILE A 162 -5.29 15.08 28.74
CA ILE A 162 -6.27 14.13 29.28
C ILE A 162 -6.38 12.97 28.29
N PHE A 163 -6.12 11.74 28.75
CA PHE A 163 -6.12 10.55 27.91
C PHE A 163 -7.14 9.54 28.43
N GLY A 164 -8.16 9.27 27.64
CA GLY A 164 -9.18 8.29 27.97
C GLY A 164 -8.93 6.99 27.21
N ARG A 165 -8.86 5.86 27.92
CA ARG A 165 -9.02 4.52 27.33
C ARG A 165 -10.42 3.99 27.61
N GLY A 166 -10.92 3.15 26.72
CA GLY A 166 -12.26 2.58 26.84
C GLY A 166 -12.92 2.37 25.48
N ASN A 167 -14.21 2.03 25.50
CA ASN A 167 -15.04 1.87 24.31
C ASN A 167 -14.47 0.92 23.24
N GLY A 168 -13.68 -0.07 23.67
CA GLY A 168 -13.00 -1.01 22.78
C GLY A 168 -11.91 -0.40 21.90
N CYS A 169 -11.41 0.81 22.19
CA CYS A 169 -10.46 1.51 21.32
C CYS A 169 -9.09 0.83 21.19
N THR A 170 -8.71 -0.08 22.10
CA THR A 170 -7.51 -0.90 21.92
C THR A 170 -7.57 -1.73 20.63
N ASP A 171 -8.76 -2.22 20.24
CA ASP A 171 -8.93 -2.95 18.97
C ASP A 171 -8.63 -2.07 17.76
N CYS A 172 -8.98 -0.78 17.80
CA CYS A 172 -8.61 0.18 16.75
C CYS A 172 -7.10 0.20 16.53
N SER A 173 -6.31 0.26 17.62
CA SER A 173 -4.84 0.21 17.52
C SER A 173 -4.35 -1.09 16.90
N PHE A 174 -4.90 -2.24 17.33
CA PHE A 174 -4.55 -3.56 16.79
C PHE A 174 -4.92 -3.74 15.31
N LYS A 175 -5.91 -3.00 14.79
CA LYS A 175 -6.22 -3.01 13.34
C LYS A 175 -5.40 -1.99 12.55
N CYS A 176 -5.17 -0.80 13.13
CA CYS A 176 -4.42 0.27 12.48
C CYS A 176 -2.95 -0.08 12.26
N PHE A 177 -2.27 -0.65 13.27
CA PHE A 177 -0.83 -0.92 13.16
C PHE A 177 -0.47 -1.92 12.04
N PRO A 178 -1.13 -3.10 11.93
CA PRO A 178 -0.91 -3.99 10.80
C PRO A 178 -1.32 -3.41 9.44
N TYR A 179 -2.33 -2.53 9.42
CA TYR A 179 -2.73 -1.84 8.20
C TYR A 179 -1.64 -0.89 7.72
N GLU A 180 -1.05 -0.10 8.61
CA GLU A 180 0.06 0.82 8.27
C GLU A 180 1.30 0.09 7.77
N ILE A 181 1.70 -1.01 8.43
CA ILE A 181 2.83 -1.85 7.97
C ILE A 181 2.55 -2.40 6.57
N TRP A 182 1.34 -2.93 6.37
CA TRP A 182 0.94 -3.44 5.07
C TRP A 182 0.99 -2.35 4.00
N LEU A 183 0.44 -1.15 4.28
CA LEU A 183 0.41 -0.03 3.34
C LEU A 183 1.82 0.44 2.97
N LYS A 184 2.74 0.50 3.93
CA LYS A 184 4.16 0.80 3.71
C LYS A 184 4.81 -0.19 2.75
N ASN A 185 4.58 -1.49 2.95
CA ASN A 185 5.10 -2.53 2.06
C ASN A 185 4.52 -2.42 0.64
N GLN A 186 3.24 -2.08 0.52
CA GLN A 186 2.60 -1.86 -0.78
C GLN A 186 3.17 -0.63 -1.50
N ARG A 187 3.44 0.46 -0.79
CA ARG A 187 4.08 1.64 -1.37
C ARG A 187 5.46 1.32 -1.95
N GLU A 188 6.25 0.53 -1.22
CA GLU A 188 7.57 0.10 -1.70
C GLU A 188 7.48 -0.84 -2.91
N ALA A 189 6.51 -1.76 -2.91
CA ALA A 189 6.24 -2.61 -4.06
C ALA A 189 5.81 -1.79 -5.28
N PHE A 190 4.95 -0.78 -5.10
CA PHE A 190 4.53 0.14 -6.15
C PHE A 190 5.72 0.92 -6.73
N ARG A 191 6.59 1.47 -5.87
CA ARG A 191 7.80 2.19 -6.28
C ARG A 191 8.69 1.33 -7.18
N LYS A 192 8.96 0.09 -6.77
CA LYS A 192 9.78 -0.86 -7.56
C LYS A 192 9.14 -1.21 -8.90
N GLN A 193 7.82 -1.38 -8.94
CA GLN A 193 7.11 -1.66 -10.18
C GLN A 193 7.10 -0.45 -11.13
N LYS A 194 6.91 0.76 -10.60
CA LYS A 194 7.02 2.01 -11.37
C LYS A 194 8.41 2.18 -11.98
N GLU A 195 9.47 1.93 -11.22
CA GLU A 195 10.85 1.96 -11.72
C GLU A 195 11.12 0.88 -12.77
N LYS A 196 10.56 -0.32 -12.58
CA LYS A 196 10.67 -1.40 -13.57
C LYS A 196 9.96 -1.02 -14.87
N TYR A 197 8.77 -0.43 -14.81
CA TYR A 197 8.04 0.03 -16.00
C TYR A 197 8.88 1.01 -16.83
N ALA A 198 9.44 2.03 -16.18
CA ALA A 198 10.29 3.01 -16.86
C ALA A 198 11.49 2.34 -17.56
N LYS A 199 12.17 1.42 -16.86
CA LYS A 199 13.31 0.67 -17.42
C LYS A 199 12.92 -0.20 -18.61
N GLU A 200 11.76 -0.87 -18.56
CA GLU A 200 11.30 -1.70 -19.68
C GLU A 200 10.99 -0.83 -20.90
N ILE A 201 10.22 0.26 -20.74
CA ILE A 201 9.91 1.17 -21.86
C ILE A 201 11.17 1.72 -22.52
N GLU A 202 12.14 2.20 -21.74
CA GLU A 202 13.41 2.73 -22.26
C GLU A 202 14.25 1.66 -22.96
N ALA A 203 14.34 0.47 -22.36
CA ALA A 203 15.13 -0.64 -22.92
C ALA A 203 14.59 -1.10 -24.28
N TYR A 204 13.26 -1.15 -24.42
CA TYR A 204 12.61 -1.57 -25.65
C TYR A 204 12.51 -0.47 -26.72
N ALA A 205 12.67 0.81 -26.33
CA ALA A 205 12.76 1.93 -27.27
C ALA A 205 14.13 2.07 -27.94
N SER A 206 15.19 1.54 -27.31
CA SER A 206 16.57 1.88 -27.69
C SER A 206 17.25 0.90 -28.66
N ASN A 207 16.60 -0.18 -29.13
CA ASN A 207 17.23 -1.23 -29.97
C ASN A 207 18.63 -1.67 -29.49
N LYS A 208 18.95 -1.54 -28.18
CA LYS A 208 20.23 -1.98 -27.65
C LYS A 208 20.18 -3.50 -27.55
N ASP A 209 20.93 -4.16 -28.43
CA ASP A 209 21.15 -5.59 -28.42
C ASP A 209 21.42 -6.07 -26.98
N LYS A 210 20.48 -6.84 -26.43
CA LYS A 210 20.66 -7.48 -25.13
C LYS A 210 21.65 -8.63 -25.31
N THR A 211 22.94 -8.35 -25.11
CA THR A 211 23.97 -9.36 -24.88
C THR A 211 23.64 -10.12 -23.59
N GLY A 212 22.89 -11.23 -23.70
CA GLY A 212 22.63 -12.16 -22.59
C GLY A 212 21.21 -12.72 -22.46
N SER A 213 20.23 -12.23 -23.23
CA SER A 213 18.87 -12.80 -23.21
C SER A 213 18.67 -13.73 -24.40
N ASN A 214 19.11 -14.98 -24.27
CA ASN A 214 18.71 -16.02 -25.22
C ASN A 214 17.19 -16.17 -25.17
N ILE A 215 16.54 -15.89 -26.32
CA ILE A 215 15.15 -16.21 -26.73
C ILE A 215 14.26 -14.99 -27.03
N ASN A 216 14.15 -14.69 -28.34
CA ASN A 216 13.10 -13.95 -29.06
C ASN A 216 12.40 -12.80 -28.31
N ASN A 217 13.15 -11.72 -28.10
CA ASN A 217 12.72 -10.45 -27.52
C ASN A 217 11.75 -9.65 -28.42
N LYS A 218 11.59 -10.04 -29.70
CA LYS A 218 10.80 -9.34 -30.73
C LYS A 218 9.34 -9.10 -30.35
N TYR A 219 8.71 -10.08 -29.70
CA TYR A 219 7.30 -9.94 -29.29
C TYR A 219 7.13 -8.89 -28.17
N TYR A 220 8.04 -8.87 -27.18
CA TYR A 220 8.01 -7.84 -26.13
C TYR A 220 8.41 -6.48 -26.69
N GLU A 221 9.39 -6.43 -27.59
CA GLU A 221 9.75 -5.21 -28.35
C GLU A 221 8.53 -4.62 -29.05
N GLU A 222 7.81 -5.42 -29.83
CA GLU A 222 6.61 -4.96 -30.53
C GLU A 222 5.52 -4.50 -29.57
N PHE A 223 5.29 -5.22 -28.46
CA PHE A 223 4.30 -4.82 -27.47
C PHE A 223 4.63 -3.47 -26.80
N TYR A 224 5.87 -3.30 -26.32
CA TYR A 224 6.28 -2.04 -25.68
C TYR A 224 6.39 -0.89 -26.67
N LYS A 225 6.76 -1.17 -27.93
CA LYS A 225 6.70 -0.18 -29.01
C LYS A 225 5.26 0.30 -29.23
N ASN A 226 4.30 -0.63 -29.34
CA ASN A 226 2.89 -0.29 -29.48
C ASN A 226 2.34 0.48 -28.27
N LEU A 227 2.77 0.14 -27.05
CA LEU A 227 2.41 0.92 -25.85
C LEU A 227 2.94 2.35 -25.91
N LYS A 228 4.19 2.52 -26.33
CA LYS A 228 4.83 3.82 -26.47
C LYS A 228 4.12 4.69 -27.50
N GLU A 229 3.87 4.15 -28.68
CA GLU A 229 3.12 4.81 -29.77
C GLU A 229 1.65 5.11 -29.34
N GLY A 230 1.09 4.28 -28.46
CA GLY A 230 -0.27 4.40 -27.92
C GLY A 230 -0.47 5.40 -26.78
N LYS A 231 0.46 6.34 -26.53
CA LYS A 231 0.41 7.35 -25.45
C LYS A 231 0.66 6.82 -24.03
N TYR A 232 1.34 5.69 -23.89
CA TYR A 232 1.76 5.13 -22.60
C TYR A 232 3.29 5.10 -22.47
N GLU A 233 3.95 6.11 -23.04
CA GLU A 233 5.40 6.26 -23.03
C GLU A 233 5.94 6.42 -21.59
N THR A 234 5.17 7.07 -20.72
CA THR A 234 5.60 7.29 -19.34
C THR A 234 4.91 6.36 -18.36
N ALA A 235 5.60 6.04 -17.26
CA ALA A 235 4.98 5.31 -16.16
C ALA A 235 3.73 6.02 -15.62
N ASN A 236 3.72 7.36 -15.61
CA ASN A 236 2.57 8.12 -15.13
C ASN A 236 1.32 7.96 -16.01
N GLU A 237 1.47 7.80 -17.33
CA GLU A 237 0.35 7.53 -18.24
C GLU A 237 -0.20 6.13 -18.03
N PHE A 238 0.66 5.11 -17.93
CA PHE A 238 0.24 3.75 -17.62
C PHE A 238 -0.45 3.67 -16.25
N ILE A 239 0.08 4.37 -15.24
CA ILE A 239 -0.51 4.43 -13.89
C ILE A 239 -1.95 4.97 -13.91
N LYS A 240 -2.31 5.86 -14.85
CA LYS A 240 -3.70 6.31 -14.99
C LYS A 240 -4.63 5.15 -15.34
N LEU A 241 -4.19 4.17 -16.15
CA LEU A 241 -4.97 2.97 -16.45
C LEU A 241 -5.20 2.11 -15.21
N LEU A 242 -4.22 2.03 -14.31
CA LEU A 242 -4.36 1.27 -13.06
C LEU A 242 -5.46 1.84 -12.16
N ASN A 243 -5.68 3.16 -12.19
CA ASN A 243 -6.81 3.78 -11.47
C ASN A 243 -8.17 3.38 -12.05
N GLU A 244 -8.21 3.00 -13.33
CA GLU A 244 -9.45 2.60 -14.01
C GLU A 244 -9.84 1.14 -13.72
N GLY A 245 -9.03 0.43 -12.95
CA GLY A 245 -9.29 -0.93 -12.48
C GLY A 245 -10.61 -1.04 -11.72
N ARG A 246 -11.25 -2.22 -11.82
CA ARG A 246 -12.60 -2.46 -11.29
C ARG A 246 -12.68 -2.14 -9.81
N TYR A 247 -11.72 -2.62 -9.02
CA TYR A 247 -11.71 -2.41 -7.57
C TYR A 247 -11.12 -1.05 -7.18
N CYS A 248 -10.35 -0.43 -8.07
CA CYS A 248 -9.73 0.88 -7.82
C CYS A 248 -10.72 2.05 -7.97
N LYS A 249 -11.80 1.85 -8.74
CA LYS A 249 -12.91 2.82 -8.88
C LYS A 249 -13.86 2.88 -7.69
N GLU A 250 -13.84 1.88 -6.81
CA GLU A 250 -14.76 1.81 -5.69
C GLU A 250 -14.37 2.84 -4.61
N GLN A 251 -15.29 3.75 -4.28
CA GLN A 251 -15.13 4.68 -3.16
C GLN A 251 -15.73 4.10 -1.87
N LEU A 252 -14.98 4.15 -0.78
CA LEU A 252 -15.51 3.89 0.56
C LEU A 252 -15.95 5.20 1.23
N PRO A 253 -17.08 5.23 1.96
CA PRO A 253 -17.51 6.41 2.69
C PRO A 253 -16.41 6.90 3.66
N GLY A 254 -16.04 8.17 3.51
CA GLY A 254 -14.99 8.84 4.30
C GLY A 254 -13.56 8.66 3.80
N GLU A 255 -13.32 7.84 2.78
CA GLU A 255 -11.97 7.68 2.20
C GLU A 255 -11.93 8.23 0.78
N GLU A 256 -10.77 8.75 0.39
CA GLU A 256 -10.54 9.18 -0.99
C GLU A 256 -10.50 7.97 -1.93
N VAL A 257 -10.95 8.19 -3.16
CA VAL A 257 -10.78 7.23 -4.26
C VAL A 257 -9.30 7.03 -4.50
N ILE A 258 -8.91 5.77 -4.73
CA ILE A 258 -7.51 5.42 -5.00
C ILE A 258 -7.04 6.17 -6.25
N ASN A 259 -5.90 6.83 -6.13
CA ASN A 259 -5.27 7.52 -7.25
C ASN A 259 -3.75 7.36 -7.19
N PHE A 260 -3.24 6.37 -7.92
CA PHE A 260 -1.82 6.06 -8.00
C PHE A 260 -0.97 7.17 -8.64
N THR A 261 -1.57 8.19 -9.26
CA THR A 261 -0.81 9.39 -9.71
C THR A 261 -0.40 10.27 -8.52
N LYS A 262 -1.14 10.18 -7.40
CA LYS A 262 -0.81 10.75 -6.08
C LYS A 262 -0.32 9.64 -5.15
N ALA A 263 0.80 9.03 -5.48
CA ALA A 263 1.36 7.88 -4.76
C ALA A 263 2.32 8.26 -3.60
N ASP A 264 2.26 9.48 -3.10
CA ASP A 264 3.05 9.92 -1.95
C ASP A 264 2.37 9.56 -0.61
N GLU A 265 3.01 9.96 0.49
CA GLU A 265 2.48 9.74 1.85
C GLU A 265 1.19 10.53 2.12
N LYS A 266 0.83 11.48 1.26
CA LYS A 266 -0.36 12.32 1.41
C LYS A 266 -1.50 11.89 0.49
N GLY A 267 -1.26 11.02 -0.49
CA GLY A 267 -2.27 10.48 -1.40
C GLY A 267 -2.63 9.02 -1.11
N THR A 268 -2.53 8.14 -2.10
CA THR A 268 -3.04 6.75 -2.04
C THR A 268 -2.47 5.89 -0.91
N PHE A 269 -1.22 6.17 -0.53
CA PHE A 269 -0.52 5.45 0.55
C PHE A 269 -0.54 6.22 1.86
N SER A 270 -1.47 7.16 2.01
CA SER A 270 -1.70 7.88 3.25
C SER A 270 -2.37 7.01 4.31
N ARG A 271 -2.08 7.33 5.57
CA ARG A 271 -2.73 6.73 6.72
C ARG A 271 -4.22 7.02 6.66
N SER A 272 -5.04 6.01 6.92
CA SER A 272 -6.50 6.15 6.96
C SER A 272 -6.93 7.25 7.95
N GLN A 273 -8.00 7.97 7.63
CA GLN A 273 -8.60 8.94 8.56
C GLN A 273 -9.10 8.30 9.87
N TYR A 274 -9.42 7.00 9.84
CA TYR A 274 -9.84 6.24 11.02
C TYR A 274 -8.67 5.91 11.95
N CYS A 275 -7.47 5.82 11.39
CA CYS A 275 -6.21 5.62 12.11
C CYS A 275 -5.51 6.95 12.40
N GLN A 276 -6.23 8.04 12.63
CA GLN A 276 -5.59 9.28 13.06
C GLN A 276 -5.50 9.34 14.58
N VAL A 277 -4.65 10.23 15.10
CA VAL A 277 -4.67 10.58 16.52
C VAL A 277 -6.00 11.28 16.85
N CYS A 278 -6.39 11.29 18.12
CA CYS A 278 -7.58 12.04 18.51
C CYS A 278 -7.41 13.52 18.15
N PRO A 279 -8.49 14.21 17.74
CA PRO A 279 -8.46 15.67 17.62
C PRO A 279 -7.96 16.32 18.91
N ASP A 280 -7.35 17.49 18.77
CA ASP A 280 -6.70 18.21 19.87
C ASP A 280 -7.61 18.41 21.09
N CYS A 281 -8.89 18.74 20.83
CA CYS A 281 -9.91 18.92 21.86
C CYS A 281 -10.81 17.69 22.09
N GLY A 282 -10.55 16.58 21.39
CA GLY A 282 -11.44 15.42 21.35
C GLY A 282 -12.67 15.64 20.47
N VAL A 283 -13.68 14.79 20.64
CA VAL A 283 -14.95 14.85 19.89
C VAL A 283 -16.16 14.91 20.83
N VAL A 284 -17.28 15.39 20.31
CA VAL A 284 -18.61 15.23 20.89
C VAL A 284 -19.44 14.39 19.94
N CYS A 285 -20.04 13.32 20.45
CA CYS A 285 -20.94 12.47 19.69
C CYS A 285 -22.39 12.79 20.06
N SER A 286 -23.21 13.03 19.04
CA SER A 286 -24.67 12.98 19.12
C SER A 286 -25.15 11.58 18.71
N SER A 287 -26.47 11.34 18.72
CA SER A 287 -27.06 10.05 18.33
C SER A 287 -26.74 9.59 16.91
N GLU A 288 -26.31 10.50 16.03
CA GLU A 288 -26.03 10.19 14.63
C GLU A 288 -24.56 10.39 14.23
N ARG A 289 -23.85 11.33 14.88
CA ARG A 289 -22.52 11.77 14.42
C ARG A 289 -21.56 12.18 15.52
N CYS A 290 -20.27 12.02 15.28
CA CYS A 290 -19.22 12.54 16.14
C CYS A 290 -18.48 13.71 15.48
N ASN A 291 -18.61 14.90 16.07
CA ASN A 291 -17.96 16.12 15.59
C ASN A 291 -16.75 16.48 16.46
N LYS A 292 -15.70 17.02 15.84
CA LYS A 292 -14.55 17.58 16.57
C LYS A 292 -15.03 18.73 17.45
N LYS A 293 -14.52 18.83 18.67
CA LYS A 293 -14.80 19.99 19.52
C LYS A 293 -14.11 21.22 18.94
N ASP A 294 -14.85 22.32 18.88
CA ASP A 294 -14.30 23.62 18.52
C ASP A 294 -13.25 24.07 19.55
N ASP A 295 -12.27 24.80 19.05
CA ASP A 295 -11.16 25.31 19.83
C ASP A 295 -11.09 26.84 19.74
N LEU A 296 -12.14 27.50 20.24
CA LEU A 296 -12.32 28.95 20.10
C LEU A 296 -11.29 29.76 20.90
N ASP A 297 -10.76 29.19 21.98
CA ASP A 297 -9.80 29.84 22.89
C ASP A 297 -8.35 29.34 22.71
N GLY A 298 -8.12 28.46 21.72
CA GLY A 298 -6.85 27.78 21.48
C GLY A 298 -6.48 26.75 22.55
N ASN A 299 -7.28 26.58 23.60
CA ASN A 299 -6.94 25.74 24.74
C ASN A 299 -8.04 24.73 25.08
N CYS A 300 -8.99 24.49 24.18
CA CYS A 300 -10.14 23.61 24.41
C CYS A 300 -10.93 23.96 25.69
N GLY A 301 -11.00 25.24 26.07
CA GLY A 301 -11.59 25.67 27.35
C GLY A 301 -10.72 25.33 28.58
N ASN A 302 -9.39 25.20 28.43
CA ASN A 302 -8.49 24.94 29.57
C ASN A 302 -8.25 26.24 30.36
N LYS A 303 -8.57 26.21 31.66
CA LYS A 303 -8.33 27.34 32.59
C LYS A 303 -7.13 27.11 33.52
N GLU A 304 -6.39 26.01 33.32
CA GLU A 304 -5.24 25.68 34.16
C GLU A 304 -4.16 26.76 34.06
N THR A 305 -3.74 27.29 35.21
CA THR A 305 -2.68 28.30 35.29
C THR A 305 -1.45 27.72 35.97
N TYR A 306 -0.27 28.04 35.45
CA TYR A 306 0.98 27.61 36.05
C TYR A 306 1.44 28.62 37.10
N LYS A 307 1.16 28.35 38.38
CA LYS A 307 1.56 29.19 39.52
C LYS A 307 2.14 28.33 40.66
N PRO A 308 3.46 28.06 40.63
CA PRO A 308 4.12 27.32 41.70
C PRO A 308 3.96 28.03 43.06
N PRO A 309 3.57 27.31 44.14
CA PRO A 309 3.49 27.88 45.48
C PRO A 309 4.85 28.36 46.00
N SER A 310 4.81 29.31 46.93
CA SER A 310 6.02 29.78 47.61
C SER A 310 6.70 28.63 48.34
N GLY A 311 8.01 28.43 48.12
CA GLY A 311 8.79 27.34 48.71
C GLY A 311 8.80 26.03 47.93
N VAL A 312 7.92 25.84 46.93
CA VAL A 312 7.92 24.65 46.07
C VAL A 312 8.86 24.89 44.89
N LYS A 313 9.95 24.11 44.79
CA LYS A 313 10.89 24.18 43.68
C LYS A 313 10.40 23.33 42.50
N PRO A 314 10.12 23.92 41.32
CA PRO A 314 9.78 23.15 40.14
C PRO A 314 10.98 22.37 39.60
N ILE A 315 10.70 21.27 38.91
CA ILE A 315 11.67 20.37 38.28
C ILE A 315 11.51 20.47 36.76
N ASP A 316 12.64 20.53 36.05
CA ASP A 316 12.66 20.45 34.59
C ASP A 316 12.78 18.97 34.16
N ILE A 317 11.87 18.52 33.30
CA ILE A 317 11.79 17.16 32.76
C ILE A 317 11.93 17.25 31.24
N ASN A 318 12.90 16.51 30.69
CA ASN A 318 13.12 16.43 29.25
C ASN A 318 12.49 15.14 28.70
N VAL A 319 11.68 15.28 27.66
CA VAL A 319 10.98 14.16 27.02
C VAL A 319 11.22 14.17 25.52
N ILE A 320 11.30 12.97 24.93
CA ILE A 320 11.57 12.82 23.49
C ILE A 320 10.26 12.93 22.74
N TYR A 321 10.13 13.96 21.91
CA TYR A 321 8.96 14.12 21.07
C TYR A 321 8.95 13.12 19.92
N SER A 322 8.00 12.18 19.94
CA SER A 322 7.85 11.15 18.93
C SER A 322 7.14 11.62 17.64
N GLY A 323 6.56 12.82 17.65
CA GLY A 323 5.85 13.39 16.51
C GLY A 323 4.37 12.97 16.43
N ASN A 324 3.49 13.94 16.18
CA ASN A 324 2.08 13.70 15.80
C ASN A 324 1.87 13.65 14.28
N GLU A 325 2.92 13.99 13.52
CA GLU A 325 2.86 14.09 12.07
C GLU A 325 2.98 12.72 11.40
N GLN A 326 2.34 12.63 10.23
CA GLN A 326 2.42 11.49 9.32
C GLN A 326 3.88 11.21 8.91
N GLY A 327 4.32 9.96 9.09
CA GLY A 327 5.68 9.53 8.77
C GLY A 327 6.15 8.32 9.59
N ASP A 328 7.34 7.81 9.27
CA ASP A 328 7.94 6.66 9.93
C ASP A 328 8.53 7.05 11.29
N ILE A 329 7.78 6.83 12.37
CA ILE A 329 8.23 7.08 13.76
C ILE A 329 9.53 6.34 14.07
N SER A 330 9.76 5.17 13.48
CA SER A 330 11.02 4.44 13.65
C SER A 330 12.19 5.19 13.03
N LYS A 331 12.02 5.94 11.93
CA LYS A 331 13.07 6.84 11.42
C LYS A 331 13.32 8.00 12.38
N LYS A 332 12.25 8.62 12.90
CA LYS A 332 12.35 9.74 13.84
C LYS A 332 13.06 9.34 15.14
N LEU A 333 12.82 8.12 15.63
CA LEU A 333 13.41 7.59 16.85
C LEU A 333 14.71 6.80 16.59
N SER A 334 15.07 6.50 15.34
CA SER A 334 16.25 5.68 15.02
C SER A 334 17.56 6.30 15.50
N GLU A 335 17.66 7.63 15.50
CA GLU A 335 18.85 8.33 16.02
C GLU A 335 18.98 8.12 17.53
N PHE A 336 17.87 8.22 18.28
CA PHE A 336 17.83 7.97 19.71
C PHE A 336 18.19 6.51 20.04
N CYS A 337 17.58 5.54 19.36
CA CYS A 337 17.83 4.12 19.61
C CYS A 337 19.25 3.65 19.22
N ARG A 338 19.99 4.44 18.42
CA ARG A 338 21.35 4.08 17.97
C ARG A 338 22.45 4.67 18.86
N ASP A 339 22.26 5.88 19.39
CA ASP A 339 23.26 6.56 20.20
C ASP A 339 22.60 7.61 21.10
N GLU A 340 22.42 7.28 22.38
CA GLU A 340 21.83 8.17 23.40
C GLU A 340 22.59 9.51 23.53
N LYS A 341 23.86 9.57 23.13
CA LYS A 341 24.69 10.78 23.22
C LYS A 341 24.53 11.70 22.00
N LYS A 342 23.87 11.24 20.93
CA LYS A 342 23.56 12.01 19.72
C LYS A 342 22.11 12.48 19.68
N ILE A 343 21.47 12.67 20.83
CA ILE A 343 20.14 13.27 20.84
C ILE A 343 20.24 14.67 20.24
N ASN A 344 19.71 14.81 19.03
CA ASN A 344 19.58 16.10 18.38
C ASN A 344 18.66 16.95 19.28
N SER A 345 19.19 18.01 19.87
CA SER A 345 18.49 18.90 20.82
C SER A 345 17.22 19.54 20.25
N LYS A 346 16.96 19.32 18.96
CA LYS A 346 15.72 19.65 18.25
C LYS A 346 14.54 18.76 18.67
N ASN A 347 14.73 17.46 18.97
CA ASN A 347 13.63 16.51 19.25
C ASN A 347 13.28 16.36 20.74
N ILE A 348 13.84 17.19 21.62
CA ILE A 348 13.54 17.19 23.05
C ILE A 348 12.53 18.30 23.37
N GLU A 349 11.45 17.94 24.04
CA GLU A 349 10.55 18.87 24.70
C GLU A 349 10.92 18.99 26.18
N THR A 350 11.08 20.21 26.69
CA THR A 350 11.35 20.46 28.11
C THR A 350 10.07 20.92 28.80
N TRP A 351 9.74 20.27 29.91
CA TRP A 351 8.58 20.56 30.75
C TRP A 351 9.02 20.97 32.14
N LYS A 352 8.45 22.05 32.66
CA LYS A 352 8.69 22.50 34.04
C LYS A 352 7.48 22.15 34.89
N CYS A 353 7.70 21.33 35.90
CA CYS A 353 6.65 20.69 36.67
C CYS A 353 6.82 20.96 38.16
N TYR A 354 5.72 21.08 38.90
CA TYR A 354 5.72 21.05 40.36
C TYR A 354 4.58 20.18 40.89
N TYR A 355 4.80 19.61 42.07
CA TYR A 355 3.81 18.81 42.78
C TYR A 355 3.84 19.19 44.26
N GLU A 356 2.77 19.82 44.74
CA GLU A 356 2.57 20.09 46.17
C GLU A 356 1.51 19.16 46.75
N SER A 357 0.38 18.99 46.06
CA SER A 357 -0.70 18.08 46.42
C SER A 357 -1.47 17.60 45.19
N THR A 358 -2.42 16.68 45.38
CA THR A 358 -3.32 16.19 44.31
C THR A 358 -4.15 17.30 43.66
N TYR A 359 -4.43 18.37 44.39
CA TYR A 359 -5.19 19.53 43.91
C TYR A 359 -4.30 20.66 43.40
N ASN A 360 -3.04 20.75 43.88
CA ASN A 360 -2.08 21.78 43.48
C ASN A 360 -0.82 21.17 42.88
N ASN A 361 -0.89 20.91 41.58
CA ASN A 361 0.21 20.39 40.78
C ASN A 361 0.02 20.81 39.32
N ALA A 362 1.11 21.17 38.64
CA ALA A 362 1.05 21.53 37.24
C ALA A 362 2.39 21.32 36.54
N CYS A 363 2.32 21.12 35.23
CA CYS A 363 3.41 21.04 34.29
C CYS A 363 3.19 22.05 33.17
N LYS A 364 4.22 22.80 32.81
CA LYS A 364 4.23 23.78 31.73
C LYS A 364 5.33 23.45 30.74
N MET A 365 4.98 23.37 29.46
CA MET A 365 5.96 23.18 28.38
C MET A 365 6.77 24.47 28.16
N LEU A 366 8.11 24.36 28.12
CA LEU A 366 9.04 25.50 28.01
C LEU A 366 9.65 25.68 26.61
N LYS A 367 10.10 24.60 25.96
CA LYS A 367 10.91 24.67 24.72
C LYS A 367 10.27 23.89 23.56
N LYS A 368 10.29 24.50 22.36
CA LYS A 368 9.67 24.02 21.12
C LYS A 368 10.66 23.26 20.22
N ASN A 369 10.15 22.28 19.47
CA ASN A 369 10.79 21.75 18.27
C ASN A 369 10.68 22.78 17.11
N ALA A 370 11.66 22.84 16.21
CA ALA A 370 11.86 23.95 15.26
C ALA A 370 10.76 24.13 14.18
N ASN A 371 9.81 23.20 14.06
CA ASN A 371 8.81 23.17 12.99
C ASN A 371 7.37 23.48 13.43
N HIS A 372 7.13 23.92 14.68
CA HIS A 372 5.76 24.16 15.18
C HIS A 372 5.59 25.47 15.99
N THR A 373 4.48 26.18 15.77
CA THR A 373 3.96 27.30 16.59
C THR A 373 2.42 27.31 16.55
N PRO A 374 1.68 27.80 17.58
CA PRO A 374 2.07 28.21 18.93
C PRO A 374 1.07 27.77 20.03
N GLU A 375 1.44 27.04 21.08
CA GLU A 375 0.65 27.08 22.33
C GLU A 375 1.44 26.56 23.53
N VAL A 376 1.41 27.34 24.61
CA VAL A 376 1.96 26.96 25.90
C VAL A 376 1.01 25.93 26.50
N LYS A 377 1.41 24.66 26.51
CA LYS A 377 0.62 23.61 27.14
C LYS A 377 0.83 23.63 28.65
N ILE A 378 -0.28 23.75 29.38
CA ILE A 378 -0.33 23.61 30.84
C ILE A 378 -1.27 22.45 31.15
N THR A 379 -0.78 21.49 31.92
CA THR A 379 -1.56 20.33 32.37
C THR A 379 -1.20 20.00 33.81
N LYS A 380 -2.01 19.16 34.46
CA LYS A 380 -1.72 18.63 35.79
C LYS A 380 -0.56 17.64 35.74
N PHE A 381 0.18 17.51 36.83
CA PHE A 381 1.34 16.62 36.90
C PHE A 381 0.99 15.15 36.61
N HIS A 382 -0.15 14.67 37.11
CA HIS A 382 -0.59 13.29 36.85
C HIS A 382 -0.86 13.04 35.35
N ASN A 383 -1.53 13.97 34.67
CA ASN A 383 -1.79 13.91 33.23
C ASN A 383 -0.48 13.88 32.42
N PHE A 384 0.51 14.68 32.84
CA PHE A 384 1.86 14.64 32.26
C PHE A 384 2.51 13.27 32.45
N LEU A 385 2.45 12.72 33.67
CA LEU A 385 3.02 11.41 33.98
C LEU A 385 2.36 10.31 33.13
N GLU A 386 1.03 10.29 33.04
CA GLU A 386 0.31 9.32 32.22
C GLU A 386 0.72 9.43 30.73
N LEU A 387 0.79 10.65 30.19
CA LEU A 387 1.23 10.90 28.82
C LEU A 387 2.60 10.29 28.53
N TRP A 388 3.60 10.60 29.35
CA TRP A 388 5.00 10.29 29.03
C TRP A 388 5.50 8.96 29.58
N VAL A 389 4.94 8.47 30.69
CA VAL A 389 5.38 7.22 31.32
C VAL A 389 4.51 6.05 30.88
N ILE A 390 3.21 6.22 30.68
CA ILE A 390 2.30 5.10 30.37
C ILE A 390 2.08 4.94 28.86
N TYR A 391 2.15 6.03 28.10
CA TYR A 391 1.75 6.02 26.69
C TYR A 391 2.89 6.20 25.69
N LEU A 392 4.12 6.46 26.15
CA LEU A 392 5.33 6.46 25.31
C LEU A 392 6.28 5.28 25.56
N LEU A 393 6.12 4.56 26.68
CA LEU A 393 6.69 3.22 26.91
C LEU A 393 5.74 2.16 26.34
#